data_AF-A0A0E2YYI8-F1
#
_entry.id   AF-A0A0E2YYI8-F1
#
_cell.length_a   1.000
_cell.length_b   1.000
_cell.length_c   1.000
_cell.angle_alpha   90.00
_cell.angle_beta   90.00
_cell.angle_gamma   90.00
#
_symmetry.space_group_name_H-M   'P 1'
#
loop_
_entity.id
_entity.type
_entity.pdbx_description
1 polymer ?
#
loop_
_entity_poly.entity_id
_entity_poly.type
_entity_poly.pdbx_seq_one_letter_code
_entity_poly.pdbx_strand_id
1 'polypeptide(L)' 'AVKMSRYIDAVYFPILCILLVGTYHMHFMLLAGDWDFWLDWKDRQWWPVVTPIVGVMYCAALMYYLWVNYRLPFGATL' A
#
# COMPACT_ATOMS: atom_id res chain seq x y z
N ALA A 1 6.85 -10.03 -29.95
CA ALA A 1 7.17 -8.97 -28.97
C ALA A 1 5.99 -8.65 -28.05
N VAL A 2 4.86 -8.13 -28.58
CA VAL A 2 3.69 -7.71 -27.76
C VAL A 2 3.17 -8.81 -26.84
N LYS A 3 2.94 -10.02 -27.36
CA LYS A 3 2.45 -11.16 -26.56
C LYS A 3 3.38 -11.49 -25.37
N MET A 4 4.69 -11.45 -25.58
CA MET A 4 5.67 -11.68 -24.52
C MET A 4 5.62 -10.58 -23.45
N SER A 5 5.54 -9.31 -23.87
CA SER A 5 5.39 -8.18 -22.94
C SER A 5 4.13 -8.33 -22.07
N ARG A 6 3.00 -8.75 -22.65
CA ARG A 6 1.77 -8.97 -21.87
C ARG A 6 1.86 -10.12 -20.88
N TYR A 7 2.61 -11.18 -21.20
CA TYR A 7 2.88 -12.24 -20.23
C TYR A 7 3.79 -11.77 -19.10
N ILE A 8 4.80 -10.94 -19.40
CA ILE A 8 5.65 -10.35 -18.37
C ILE A 8 4.81 -9.49 -17.42
N ASP A 9 3.95 -8.61 -17.96
CA ASP A 9 3.03 -7.79 -17.15
C ASP A 9 2.14 -8.66 -16.25
N ALA A 10 1.55 -9.72 -16.83
CA ALA A 10 0.62 -10.62 -16.13
C ALA A 10 1.26 -11.45 -15.01
N VAL A 11 2.57 -11.76 -15.12
CA VAL A 11 3.31 -12.48 -14.08
C VAL A 11 3.86 -11.52 -13.03
N TYR A 12 4.42 -10.39 -13.46
CA TYR A 12 5.06 -9.44 -12.57
C TYR A 12 4.06 -8.73 -11.65
N PHE A 13 2.91 -8.33 -12.18
CA PHE A 13 1.90 -7.59 -11.42
C PHE A 13 1.41 -8.32 -10.15
N PRO A 14 0.96 -9.59 -10.18
CA PRO A 14 0.51 -10.27 -8.96
C PRO A 14 1.64 -10.50 -7.95
N ILE A 15 2.87 -10.75 -8.41
CA ILE A 15 4.04 -10.88 -7.54
C ILE A 15 4.30 -9.56 -6.81
N LEU A 16 4.27 -8.45 -7.55
CA LEU A 16 4.41 -7.11 -7.00
C LEU A 16 3.31 -6.84 -5.96
N CYS A 17 2.04 -7.13 -6.26
CA CYS A 17 0.94 -6.93 -5.32
C CYS A 17 1.16 -7.69 -4.00
N ILE A 18 1.54 -8.98 -4.05
CA ILE A 18 1.77 -9.76 -2.82
C ILE A 18 2.91 -9.17 -1.98
N LEU A 19 4.01 -8.78 -2.62
CA LEU A 19 5.15 -8.18 -1.93
C LEU A 19 4.80 -6.83 -1.30
N LEU A 20 4.10 -5.97 -2.04
CA LEU A 20 3.69 -4.65 -1.55
C LEU A 20 2.65 -4.77 -0.43
N VAL A 21 1.66 -5.64 -0.57
CA VAL A 21 0.66 -5.89 0.47
C VAL A 21 1.33 -6.45 1.72
N GLY A 22 2.23 -7.43 1.59
CA GLY A 22 2.93 -8.01 2.75
C GLY A 22 3.77 -6.99 3.50
N THR A 23 4.50 -6.14 2.78
CA THR A 23 5.37 -5.11 3.39
C THR A 23 4.58 -3.95 3.96
N TYR A 24 3.53 -3.49 3.28
CA TYR A 24 2.58 -2.52 3.83
C TYR A 24 1.91 -3.06 5.09
N HIS A 25 1.47 -4.33 5.07
CA HIS A 25 0.81 -4.96 6.20
C HIS A 25 1.74 -5.03 7.41
N MET A 26 3.00 -5.45 7.24
CA MET A 26 3.98 -5.44 8.34
C MET A 26 4.21 -4.02 8.88
N HIS A 27 4.39 -3.02 8.01
CA HIS A 27 4.57 -1.62 8.42
C HIS A 27 3.36 -1.09 9.21
N PHE A 28 2.15 -1.30 8.69
CA PHE A 28 0.94 -0.81 9.31
C PHE A 28 0.61 -1.55 10.61
N MET A 29 0.77 -2.87 10.63
CA MET A 29 0.54 -3.70 11.82
C MET A 29 1.45 -3.31 12.97
N LEU A 30 2.72 -3.03 12.70
CA LEU A 30 3.69 -2.68 13.75
C LEU A 30 3.52 -1.26 14.31
N LEU A 31 2.92 -0.34 13.56
CA LEU A 31 2.84 1.08 13.94
C LEU A 31 1.42 1.55 14.31
N ALA A 32 0.40 0.97 13.68
CA ALA A 32 -1.01 1.35 13.83
C ALA A 32 -1.93 0.13 14.05
N GLY A 33 -1.39 -1.09 14.10
CA GLY A 33 -2.18 -2.33 14.11
C GLY A 33 -3.15 -2.44 15.28
N ASP A 34 -2.72 -2.07 16.49
CA ASP A 34 -3.58 -2.15 17.68
C ASP A 34 -4.86 -1.31 17.55
N TRP A 35 -4.74 -0.12 16.95
CA TRP A 35 -5.87 0.77 16.64
C TRP A 35 -6.78 0.26 15.52
N ASP A 36 -6.28 -0.62 14.64
CA ASP A 36 -7.08 -1.21 13.57
C ASP A 36 -7.81 -2.48 14.02
N PHE A 37 -7.17 -3.31 14.84
CA PHE A 37 -7.70 -4.59 15.31
C PHE A 37 -8.87 -4.45 16.28
N TRP A 38 -8.77 -3.56 17.26
CA TRP A 38 -9.69 -3.55 18.40
C TRP A 38 -10.72 -2.43 18.31
N LEU A 39 -12.00 -2.75 18.50
CA LEU A 39 -13.10 -1.77 18.45
C LEU A 39 -12.99 -0.74 19.58
N ASP A 40 -12.61 -1.18 20.77
CA ASP A 40 -12.44 -0.38 21.99
C ASP A 40 -11.20 0.52 21.95
N TRP A 41 -10.25 0.26 21.05
CA TRP A 41 -9.10 1.14 20.81
C TRP A 41 -9.39 2.28 19.83
N LYS A 42 -10.52 2.26 19.10
CA LYS A 42 -10.88 3.28 18.10
C LYS A 42 -11.43 4.55 18.76
N ASP A 43 -10.58 5.22 19.53
CA ASP A 43 -10.88 6.45 20.25
C ASP A 43 -10.91 7.68 19.32
N ARG A 44 -11.42 8.81 19.82
CA ARG A 44 -11.55 10.04 19.00
C ARG A 44 -10.25 10.84 18.87
N GLN A 45 -9.21 10.52 19.64
CA GLN A 45 -7.97 11.28 19.66
C GLN A 45 -6.88 10.58 18.84
N TRP A 46 -6.56 9.33 19.16
CA TRP A 46 -5.41 8.65 18.57
C TRP A 46 -5.73 7.90 17.29
N TRP A 47 -6.85 7.17 17.23
CA TRP A 47 -7.24 6.46 16.00
C TRP A 47 -7.27 7.36 14.75
N PRO A 48 -7.94 8.53 14.73
CA PRO A 48 -7.99 9.39 13.54
C PRO A 48 -6.69 10.16 13.27
N VAL A 49 -5.66 10.03 14.12
CA VAL A 49 -4.36 10.68 13.93
C VAL A 49 -3.32 9.66 13.47
N VAL A 50 -3.14 8.57 14.21
CA VAL A 50 -2.09 7.58 13.95
C VAL A 50 -2.37 6.82 12.65
N THR A 51 -3.60 6.34 12.45
CA THR A 51 -3.94 5.51 11.29
C THR A 51 -3.74 6.22 9.94
N PRO A 52 -4.18 7.48 9.71
CA PRO A 52 -3.91 8.15 8.44
C PRO A 52 -2.43 8.52 8.25
N ILE A 53 -1.71 8.91 9.32
CA ILE A 53 -0.28 9.24 9.23
C ILE A 53 0.53 8.01 8.80
N VAL A 54 0.29 6.85 9.43
CA VAL A 54 1.00 5.63 9.09
C VAL A 54 0.59 5.11 7.71
N GLY A 55 -0.71 5.15 7.38
CA GLY A 55 -1.24 4.66 6.10
C GLY A 55 -0.73 5.44 4.89
N VAL A 56 -0.65 6.78 4.98
CA VAL A 56 -0.25 7.61 3.83
C VAL A 56 1.20 7.39 3.38
N MET A 57 2.08 6.89 4.25
CA MET A 57 3.50 6.67 3.95
C MET A 57 3.68 5.76 2.73
N TYR A 58 2.97 4.64 2.68
CA TYR A 58 3.04 3.70 1.56
C TYR A 58 2.32 4.22 0.32
N CYS A 59 1.12 4.79 0.49
CA CYS A 59 0.37 5.38 -0.62
C CYS A 59 1.19 6.45 -1.35
N ALA A 60 1.91 7.30 -0.60
CA ALA A 60 2.76 8.34 -1.15
C ALA A 60 4.00 7.75 -1.86
N ALA A 61 4.66 6.76 -1.26
CA ALA A 61 5.83 6.11 -1.86
C ALA A 61 5.49 5.40 -3.19
N LEU A 62 4.39 4.64 -3.22
CA LEU A 62 3.92 3.95 -4.42
C LEU A 62 3.41 4.91 -5.47
N MET A 63 2.66 5.94 -5.07
CA MET A 63 2.20 6.98 -6.00
C MET A 63 3.39 7.70 -6.65
N TYR A 64 4.40 8.08 -5.87
CA TYR A 64 5.63 8.68 -6.39
C TYR A 64 6.30 7.77 -7.42
N TYR A 65 6.56 6.50 -7.07
CA TYR A 65 7.28 5.58 -7.94
C TYR A 65 6.51 5.29 -9.24
N LEU A 66 5.22 4.99 -9.15
CA LEU A 66 4.41 4.65 -10.33
C LEU A 66 4.15 5.87 -11.22
N TRP A 67 3.90 7.04 -10.63
CA TRP A 67 3.65 8.26 -11.39
C TRP A 67 4.90 8.73 -12.12
N VAL A 68 6.06 8.77 -11.45
CA VAL A 68 7.30 9.30 -12.03
C VAL A 68 7.81 8.39 -13.14
N ASN A 69 7.80 7.08 -12.96
CA ASN A 69 8.42 6.13 -13.90
C ASN A 69 7.47 5.64 -14.99
N TYR A 70 6.18 5.47 -14.68
CA TYR A 70 5.23 4.81 -15.58
C TYR A 70 3.97 5.64 -15.88
N ARG A 71 3.81 6.81 -15.24
CA ARG A 71 2.62 7.67 -15.36
C ARG A 71 1.31 6.94 -15.04
N LEU A 72 1.37 5.97 -14.14
CA LEU A 72 0.21 5.17 -13.71
C LEU A 72 -0.46 5.83 -12.49
N PRO A 73 -1.74 6.25 -12.58
CA PRO A 73 -2.40 7.05 -11.53
C PRO A 73 -3.14 6.20 -10.49
N PHE A 74 -2.61 5.04 -10.12
CA PHE A 74 -3.28 4.12 -9.18
C PHE A 74 -2.39 3.68 -8.00
N GLY A 75 -1.25 4.33 -7.76
CA GLY A 75 -0.30 3.89 -6.73
C GLY A 75 -0.81 3.95 -5.30
N ALA A 76 -1.77 4.82 -4.98
CA ALA A 76 -2.39 4.86 -3.66
C ALA A 76 -3.43 3.74 -3.44
N THR A 77 -3.89 3.10 -4.51
CA THR A 77 -4.92 2.05 -4.50
C THR A 77 -4.36 0.67 -4.90
N LEU A 78 -3.06 0.59 -5.24
CA LEU A 78 -2.35 -0.65 -5.52
C LEU A 78 -1.99 -1.36 -4.22
#